data_AF-A0A9E1Y499-F1
#
_entry.id   AF-A0A9E1Y499-F1
#
_cell.length_a   1.000
_cell.length_b   1.000
_cell.length_c   1.000
_cell.angle_alpha   90.00
_cell.angle_beta   90.00
_cell.angle_gamma   90.00
#
_symmetry.space_group_name_H-M   'P 1'
#
loop_
_entity.id
_entity.type
_entity.pdbx_description
1 polymer ?
#
loop_
_entity_poly.entity_id
_entity_poly.type
_entity_poly.pdbx_seq_one_letter_code
_entity_poly.pdbx_strand_id
1 'polypeptide(L)'
;MKNILARGGIEFLAVLLGITGSLGIDDWSSSRNDIIEEFSAYSRLSKAMEQDIENIEKELLKNDKMVQIINHMINDISEIDADSLTLYIDQTQSYVTVMPQFSDYEALKSTGKLYKISDFDLLQKIIDLYDNKYGEIDRLMVEDKRAIFMQDEFFIQNYAMKPAKEWTTLKDLKADLTRIKSDKTYMNYLVFMFKVKMQVNDRWTKLIDDIKLVKREIDLTNQKNTI
;
A
#
# COMPACT_ATOMS: atom_id res chain seq x y z
N MET A 1 11.71 -66.35 42.51
CA MET A 1 11.90 -65.67 41.20
C MET A 1 10.57 -65.10 40.65
N LYS A 2 9.72 -64.45 41.47
CA LYS A 2 8.42 -63.89 41.01
C LYS A 2 8.39 -62.36 40.82
N ASN A 3 9.48 -61.65 41.14
CA ASN A 3 9.48 -60.18 41.20
C ASN A 3 10.32 -59.51 40.10
N ILE A 4 11.04 -60.26 39.27
CA ILE A 4 11.95 -59.67 38.25
C ILE A 4 11.16 -59.21 37.01
N LEU A 5 10.18 -60.00 36.56
CA LEU A 5 9.25 -59.63 35.48
C LEU A 5 8.33 -58.46 35.88
N ALA A 6 7.84 -58.45 37.12
CA ALA A 6 7.03 -57.34 37.65
C ALA A 6 7.84 -56.05 37.76
N ARG A 7 9.13 -56.12 38.13
CA ARG A 7 10.02 -54.96 38.23
C ARG A 7 10.40 -54.39 36.86
N GLY A 8 10.76 -55.25 35.91
CA GLY A 8 11.07 -54.84 34.53
C GLY A 8 9.86 -54.30 33.75
N GLY A 9 8.65 -54.82 34.02
CA GLY A 9 7.41 -54.30 33.44
C GLY A 9 7.02 -52.91 33.97
N ILE A 10 7.23 -52.64 35.26
CA ILE A 10 7.01 -51.32 35.86
C ILE A 10 8.04 -50.31 35.33
N GLU A 11 9.31 -50.69 35.21
CA GLU A 11 10.36 -49.85 34.61
C GLU A 11 10.06 -49.52 33.14
N PHE A 12 9.60 -50.50 32.36
CA PHE A 12 9.18 -50.28 30.97
C PHE A 12 7.99 -49.31 30.87
N LEU A 13 6.96 -49.48 31.71
CA LEU A 13 5.81 -48.57 31.75
C LEU A 13 6.22 -47.15 32.17
N ALA A 14 7.13 -47.00 33.13
CA ALA A 14 7.63 -45.70 33.56
C ALA A 14 8.41 -44.98 32.45
N VAL A 15 9.26 -45.70 31.71
CA VAL A 15 9.99 -45.14 30.56
C VAL A 15 9.03 -44.79 29.42
N LEU A 16 8.07 -45.67 29.11
CA LEU A 16 7.05 -45.42 28.10
C LEU A 16 6.24 -44.17 28.43
N LEU A 17 5.75 -44.07 29.67
CA LEU A 17 5.01 -42.90 30.16
C LEU A 17 5.85 -41.62 30.16
N GLY A 18 7.15 -41.72 30.47
CA GLY A 18 8.08 -40.60 30.39
C GLY A 18 8.23 -40.06 28.96
N ILE A 19 8.40 -40.95 27.98
CA ILE A 19 8.52 -40.59 26.57
C ILE A 19 7.19 -40.02 26.05
N THR A 20 6.07 -40.71 26.26
CA THR A 20 4.76 -40.24 25.79
C THR A 20 4.33 -38.96 26.49
N GLY A 21 4.66 -38.80 27.77
CA GLY A 21 4.40 -37.60 28.54
C GLY A 21 5.22 -36.41 28.05
N SER A 22 6.51 -36.61 27.76
CA SER A 22 7.36 -35.58 27.16
C SER A 22 6.81 -35.13 25.81
N LEU A 23 6.52 -36.07 24.90
CA LEU A 23 5.97 -35.75 23.58
C LEU A 23 4.63 -35.02 23.68
N GLY A 24 3.73 -35.44 24.58
CA GLY A 24 2.46 -34.75 24.77
C GLY A 24 2.58 -33.33 25.32
N ILE A 25 3.54 -33.08 26.22
CA ILE A 25 3.82 -31.73 26.74
C ILE A 25 4.45 -30.85 25.66
N ASP A 26 5.38 -31.41 24.89
CA ASP A 26 6.06 -30.72 23.79
C ASP A 26 5.05 -30.32 22.69
N ASP A 27 4.18 -31.23 22.29
CA ASP A 27 3.13 -30.97 21.28
C ASP A 27 2.13 -29.91 21.76
N TRP A 28 1.72 -29.96 23.04
CA TRP A 28 0.83 -28.96 23.63
C TRP A 28 1.48 -27.57 23.69
N SER A 29 2.74 -27.49 24.13
CA SER A 29 3.50 -26.24 24.15
C SER A 29 3.70 -25.68 22.74
N SER A 30 4.00 -26.53 21.76
CA SER A 30 4.17 -26.13 20.36
C SER A 30 2.88 -25.56 19.78
N SER A 31 1.76 -26.26 19.99
CA SER A 31 0.44 -25.81 19.51
C SER A 31 0.04 -24.46 20.11
N ARG A 32 0.32 -24.25 21.40
CA ARG A 32 0.06 -22.97 22.08
C ARG A 32 0.94 -21.85 21.53
N ASN A 33 2.21 -22.13 21.25
CA ASN A 33 3.11 -21.14 20.65
C ASN A 33 2.66 -20.75 19.24
N ASP A 34 2.23 -21.72 18.42
CA ASP A 34 1.74 -21.46 17.07
C ASP A 34 0.53 -20.50 17.07
N ILE A 35 -0.41 -20.67 18.01
CA ILE A 35 -1.56 -19.75 18.17
C ILE A 35 -1.10 -18.33 18.56
N ILE A 36 -0.13 -18.20 19.46
CA ILE A 36 0.42 -16.91 19.88
C ILE A 36 1.12 -16.21 18.70
N GLU A 37 1.86 -16.97 17.90
CA GLU A 37 2.53 -16.45 16.71
C GLU A 37 1.52 -16.02 15.63
N GLU A 38 0.45 -16.79 15.41
CA GLU A 38 -0.64 -16.45 14.49
C GLU A 38 -1.30 -15.12 14.89
N PHE A 39 -1.67 -14.97 16.18
CA PHE A 39 -2.25 -13.72 16.68
C PHE A 39 -1.29 -12.53 16.53
N SER A 40 0.00 -12.74 16.82
CA SER A 40 1.02 -11.71 16.65
C SER A 40 1.17 -11.31 15.18
N ALA A 41 1.12 -12.26 14.25
CA ALA A 41 1.15 -12.02 12.82
C ALA A 41 -0.04 -11.17 12.37
N TYR A 42 -1.25 -11.56 12.76
CA TYR A 42 -2.47 -10.81 12.48
C TYR A 42 -2.45 -9.39 13.03
N SER A 43 -2.02 -9.19 14.28
CA SER A 43 -1.93 -7.86 14.88
C SER A 43 -0.96 -6.94 14.12
N ARG A 44 0.20 -7.46 13.71
CA ARG A 44 1.19 -6.70 12.92
C ARG A 44 0.64 -6.34 11.54
N LEU A 45 0.09 -7.32 10.83
CA LEU A 45 -0.50 -7.12 9.49
C LEU A 45 -1.66 -6.12 9.53
N SER A 46 -2.58 -6.26 10.49
CA SER A 46 -3.72 -5.33 10.64
C SER A 46 -3.26 -3.88 10.87
N LYS A 47 -2.23 -3.68 11.71
CA LYS A 47 -1.67 -2.35 11.94
C LYS A 47 -0.97 -1.78 10.71
N ALA A 48 -0.20 -2.60 9.98
CA ALA A 48 0.45 -2.21 8.73
C ALA A 48 -0.60 -1.79 7.68
N MET A 49 -1.67 -2.59 7.52
CA MET A 49 -2.79 -2.29 6.62
C MET A 49 -3.53 -1.00 6.98
N GLU A 50 -3.74 -0.71 8.27
CA GLU A 50 -4.34 0.56 8.70
C GLU A 50 -3.49 1.76 8.25
N GLN A 51 -2.17 1.68 8.48
CA GLN A 51 -1.25 2.74 8.08
C GLN A 51 -1.20 2.92 6.56
N ASP A 52 -1.24 1.82 5.80
CA ASP A 52 -1.28 1.87 4.34
C ASP A 52 -2.56 2.55 3.85
N ILE A 53 -3.73 2.22 4.42
CA ILE A 53 -5.00 2.89 4.10
C ILE A 53 -4.89 4.40 4.36
N GLU A 54 -4.44 4.80 5.55
CA GLU A 54 -4.30 6.23 5.91
C GLU A 54 -3.38 6.97 4.95
N ASN A 55 -2.25 6.36 4.58
CA ASN A 55 -1.27 6.94 3.65
C ASN A 55 -1.84 7.08 2.24
N ILE A 56 -2.51 6.05 1.73
CA ILE A 56 -3.11 6.08 0.39
C ILE A 56 -4.25 7.11 0.35
N GLU A 57 -5.14 7.14 1.34
CA GLU A 57 -6.25 8.09 1.42
C GLU A 57 -5.73 9.55 1.44
N LYS A 58 -4.65 9.82 2.18
CA LYS A 58 -4.03 11.15 2.22
C LYS A 58 -3.50 11.58 0.85
N GLU A 59 -2.86 10.68 0.10
CA GLU A 59 -2.35 10.99 -1.23
C GLU A 59 -3.50 11.13 -2.25
N LEU A 60 -4.55 10.31 -2.14
CA LEU A 60 -5.76 10.45 -2.96
C LEU A 60 -6.43 11.81 -2.77
N LEU A 61 -6.49 12.33 -1.55
CA LEU A 61 -7.04 13.69 -1.29
C LEU A 61 -6.23 14.79 -2.00
N LYS A 62 -4.91 14.65 -2.12
CA LYS A 62 -4.09 15.59 -2.88
C LYS A 62 -4.29 15.40 -4.38
N ASN A 63 -4.34 14.15 -4.83
CA ASN A 63 -4.51 13.82 -6.24
C ASN A 63 -5.87 14.26 -6.78
N ASP A 64 -6.94 14.12 -6.00
CA ASP A 64 -8.27 14.60 -6.36
C ASP A 64 -8.31 16.12 -6.58
N LYS A 65 -7.63 16.89 -5.74
CA LYS A 65 -7.47 18.34 -5.96
C LYS A 65 -6.75 18.64 -7.27
N MET A 66 -5.68 17.91 -7.57
CA MET A 66 -4.97 18.07 -8.85
C MET A 66 -5.86 17.70 -10.04
N VAL A 67 -6.67 16.64 -9.94
CA VAL A 67 -7.65 16.25 -10.96
C VAL A 67 -8.65 17.38 -11.23
N GLN A 68 -9.18 18.00 -10.17
CA GLN A 68 -10.11 19.12 -10.30
C GLN A 68 -9.45 20.33 -10.99
N ILE A 69 -8.22 20.68 -10.59
CA ILE A 69 -7.45 21.77 -11.21
C ILE A 69 -7.18 21.48 -12.68
N ILE A 70 -6.67 20.29 -13.00
CA ILE A 70 -6.35 19.91 -14.38
C ILE A 70 -7.62 19.89 -15.23
N ASN A 71 -8.74 19.39 -14.71
CA ASN A 71 -10.01 19.42 -15.43
C ASN A 71 -10.47 20.85 -15.75
N HIS A 72 -10.35 21.77 -14.78
CA HIS A 72 -10.65 23.18 -15.03
C HIS A 72 -9.70 23.79 -16.07
N MET A 73 -8.40 23.48 -16.00
CA MET A 73 -7.42 23.87 -17.02
C MET A 73 -7.70 23.24 -18.39
N ILE A 74 -8.33 22.06 -18.48
CA ILE A 74 -8.66 21.47 -19.78
C ILE A 74 -9.83 22.20 -20.44
N ASN A 75 -10.85 22.54 -19.66
CA ASN A 75 -12.10 23.07 -20.19
C ASN A 75 -12.09 24.59 -20.35
N ASP A 76 -11.42 25.31 -19.45
CA ASP A 76 -11.63 26.75 -19.27
C ASP A 76 -10.32 27.57 -19.29
N ILE A 77 -9.21 27.03 -19.81
CA ILE A 77 -7.87 27.68 -19.72
C ILE A 77 -7.83 29.12 -20.22
N SER A 78 -8.66 29.46 -21.21
CA SER A 78 -8.75 30.81 -21.76
C SER A 78 -9.25 31.82 -20.73
N GLU A 79 -10.12 31.40 -19.82
CA GLU A 79 -10.80 32.22 -18.82
C GLU A 79 -10.02 32.38 -17.51
N ILE A 80 -9.06 31.48 -17.25
CA ILE A 80 -8.23 31.51 -16.03
C ILE A 80 -7.33 32.74 -16.03
N ASP A 81 -7.36 33.54 -14.96
CA ASP A 81 -6.49 34.71 -14.82
C ASP A 81 -5.00 34.30 -14.63
N ALA A 82 -4.10 35.26 -14.77
CA ALA A 82 -2.67 34.98 -14.77
C ALA A 82 -2.17 34.39 -13.44
N ASP A 83 -2.65 34.91 -12.32
CA ASP A 83 -2.21 34.49 -11.00
C ASP A 83 -2.69 33.06 -10.73
N SER A 84 -3.98 32.79 -11.00
CA SER A 84 -4.56 31.45 -10.90
C SER A 84 -3.86 30.43 -11.80
N LEU A 85 -3.55 30.79 -13.06
CA LEU A 85 -2.89 29.86 -13.97
C LEU A 85 -1.49 29.48 -13.49
N THR A 86 -0.72 30.44 -12.96
CA THR A 86 0.60 30.13 -12.41
C THR A 86 0.56 29.27 -11.16
N LEU A 87 -0.46 29.47 -10.31
CA LEU A 87 -0.70 28.61 -9.16
C LEU A 87 -1.08 27.20 -9.59
N TYR A 88 -1.93 27.05 -10.62
CA TYR A 88 -2.34 25.76 -11.12
C TYR A 88 -1.19 24.99 -11.78
N ILE A 89 -0.30 25.67 -12.50
CA ILE A 89 0.92 25.05 -13.03
C ILE A 89 1.76 24.49 -11.86
N ASP A 90 2.02 25.30 -10.83
CA ASP A 90 2.79 24.86 -9.64
C ASP A 90 2.14 23.64 -8.95
N GLN A 91 0.83 23.69 -8.73
CA GLN A 91 0.10 22.65 -8.01
C GLN A 91 -0.05 21.34 -8.78
N THR A 92 0.02 21.36 -10.10
CA THR A 92 -0.20 20.17 -10.94
C THR A 92 1.09 19.42 -11.27
N GLN A 93 2.26 19.96 -10.92
CA GLN A 93 3.58 19.35 -11.12
C GLN A 93 3.99 18.38 -10.00
N SER A 94 3.06 17.96 -9.15
CA SER A 94 3.32 16.93 -8.12
C SER A 94 2.81 15.56 -8.56
N TYR A 95 3.52 14.51 -8.13
CA TYR A 95 3.13 13.12 -8.33
C TYR A 95 2.84 12.43 -6.99
N VAL A 96 1.95 11.43 -7.01
CA VAL A 96 1.59 10.67 -5.81
C VAL A 96 2.76 9.84 -5.30
N THR A 97 2.90 9.74 -3.98
CA THR A 97 3.96 8.93 -3.36
C THR A 97 3.44 8.19 -2.14
N VAL A 98 3.48 6.86 -2.19
CA VAL A 98 3.14 5.98 -1.06
C VAL A 98 4.27 4.98 -0.86
N MET A 99 4.62 4.73 0.41
CA MET A 99 5.56 3.68 0.80
C MET A 99 4.81 2.64 1.63
N PRO A 100 4.38 1.52 1.00
CA PRO A 100 3.59 0.53 1.70
C PRO A 100 4.39 -0.23 2.75
N GLN A 101 3.73 -0.66 3.83
CA GLN A 101 4.34 -1.37 4.94
C GLN A 101 4.58 -2.86 4.62
N PHE A 102 5.51 -3.15 3.71
CA PHE A 102 5.87 -4.53 3.32
C PHE A 102 6.73 -5.28 4.35
N SER A 103 7.45 -4.56 5.21
CA SER A 103 8.47 -5.16 6.09
C SER A 103 7.90 -6.20 7.06
N ASP A 104 6.70 -5.97 7.59
CA ASP A 104 6.02 -6.91 8.47
C ASP A 104 5.62 -8.19 7.74
N TYR A 105 5.04 -8.06 6.53
CA TYR A 105 4.68 -9.20 5.68
C TYR A 105 5.91 -10.02 5.27
N GLU A 106 6.96 -9.37 4.77
CA GLU A 106 8.20 -10.05 4.34
C GLU A 106 8.93 -10.73 5.50
N ALA A 107 8.93 -10.11 6.69
CA ALA A 107 9.48 -10.73 7.89
C ALA A 107 8.69 -11.98 8.29
N LEU A 108 7.36 -11.94 8.25
CA LEU A 108 6.51 -13.10 8.55
C LEU A 108 6.71 -14.22 7.51
N LYS A 109 6.79 -13.87 6.23
CA LYS A 109 7.03 -14.81 5.12
C LYS A 109 8.38 -15.50 5.23
N SER A 110 9.45 -14.73 5.43
CA SER A 110 10.83 -15.24 5.51
C SER A 110 11.13 -16.07 6.75
N THR A 111 10.49 -15.76 7.88
CA THR A 111 10.63 -16.54 9.13
C THR A 111 9.73 -17.78 9.16
N GLY A 112 8.90 -17.99 8.14
CA GLY A 112 7.93 -19.08 8.08
C GLY A 112 6.68 -18.88 8.95
N LYS A 113 6.64 -17.83 9.77
CA LYS A 113 5.52 -17.51 10.68
C LYS A 113 4.22 -17.20 9.94
N LEU A 114 4.30 -16.67 8.72
CA LEU A 114 3.12 -16.44 7.89
C LEU A 114 2.34 -17.75 7.63
N TYR A 115 3.05 -18.86 7.43
CA TYR A 115 2.47 -20.17 7.14
C TYR A 115 1.96 -20.90 8.39
N LYS A 116 2.02 -20.26 9.56
CA LYS A 116 1.37 -20.72 10.80
C LYS A 116 -0.08 -20.25 10.91
N ILE A 117 -0.52 -19.36 10.01
CA ILE A 117 -1.93 -19.00 9.88
C ILE A 117 -2.74 -20.25 9.52
N SER A 118 -3.71 -20.57 10.36
CA SER A 118 -4.51 -21.79 10.27
C SER A 118 -5.64 -21.68 9.25
N ASP A 119 -6.17 -20.47 9.04
CA ASP A 119 -7.17 -20.17 8.02
C ASP A 119 -6.50 -20.04 6.64
N PHE A 120 -6.57 -21.10 5.85
CA PHE A 120 -5.95 -21.16 4.53
C PHE A 120 -6.53 -20.15 3.54
N ASP A 121 -7.83 -19.87 3.60
CA ASP A 121 -8.48 -18.91 2.71
C ASP A 121 -8.00 -17.49 3.05
N LEU A 122 -7.91 -17.16 4.34
CA LEU A 122 -7.38 -15.87 4.80
C LEU A 122 -5.89 -15.73 4.46
N LEU A 123 -5.09 -16.78 4.66
CA LEU A 123 -3.68 -16.81 4.26
C LEU A 123 -3.52 -16.49 2.76
N GLN A 124 -4.32 -17.12 1.91
CA GLN A 124 -4.25 -16.90 0.47
C GLN A 124 -4.65 -15.47 0.09
N LYS A 125 -5.63 -14.87 0.77
CA LYS A 125 -6.00 -13.46 0.59
C LYS A 125 -4.90 -12.50 1.02
N ILE A 126 -4.22 -12.78 2.14
CA ILE A 126 -3.06 -11.98 2.60
C ILE A 126 -1.95 -12.05 1.56
N ILE A 127 -1.61 -13.25 1.08
CA ILE A 127 -0.57 -13.44 0.06
C ILE A 127 -0.95 -12.70 -1.23
N ASP A 128 -2.18 -12.87 -1.73
CA ASP A 128 -2.62 -12.19 -2.96
C ASP A 128 -2.59 -10.66 -2.83
N LEU A 129 -2.99 -10.14 -1.67
CA LEU A 129 -2.95 -8.70 -1.40
C LEU A 129 -1.51 -8.16 -1.51
N TYR A 130 -0.55 -8.75 -0.81
CA TYR A 130 0.82 -8.26 -0.77
C TYR A 130 1.62 -8.58 -2.03
N ASP A 131 1.54 -9.82 -2.54
CA ASP A 131 2.37 -10.26 -3.68
C ASP A 131 1.83 -9.75 -5.03
N ASN A 132 0.50 -9.53 -5.14
CA ASN A 132 -0.12 -9.15 -6.42
C ASN A 132 -0.73 -7.75 -6.38
N LYS A 133 -1.65 -7.47 -5.45
CA LYS A 133 -2.45 -6.25 -5.50
C LYS A 133 -1.66 -4.99 -5.15
N TYR A 134 -0.78 -5.05 -4.17
CA TYR A 134 0.08 -3.92 -3.78
C TYR A 134 1.03 -3.48 -4.92
N GLY A 135 1.33 -4.34 -5.90
CA GLY A 135 2.13 -3.98 -7.07
C GLY A 135 1.52 -2.87 -7.93
N GLU A 136 0.22 -2.58 -7.78
CA GLU A 136 -0.43 -1.45 -8.43
C GLU A 136 0.06 -0.10 -7.91
N ILE A 137 0.53 -0.02 -6.66
CA ILE A 137 1.05 1.23 -6.07
C ILE A 137 2.27 1.69 -6.85
N ASP A 138 3.29 0.84 -6.96
CA ASP A 138 4.53 1.17 -7.67
C ASP A 138 4.27 1.46 -9.15
N ARG A 139 3.47 0.61 -9.81
CA ARG A 139 3.12 0.80 -11.23
C ARG A 139 2.50 2.18 -11.50
N LEU A 140 1.54 2.59 -10.67
CA LEU A 140 0.82 3.86 -10.87
C LEU A 140 1.64 5.06 -10.42
N MET A 141 2.50 4.93 -9.41
CA MET A 141 3.47 5.97 -9.05
C MET A 141 4.44 6.24 -10.19
N VAL A 142 4.94 5.19 -10.85
CA VAL A 142 5.84 5.32 -12.00
C VAL A 142 5.14 6.02 -13.17
N GLU A 143 3.90 5.63 -13.49
CA GLU A 143 3.16 6.28 -14.58
C GLU A 143 2.78 7.74 -14.27
N ASP A 144 2.37 8.06 -13.03
CA ASP A 144 2.08 9.45 -12.63
C ASP A 144 3.34 10.31 -12.67
N LYS A 145 4.46 9.81 -12.12
CA LYS A 145 5.76 10.48 -12.22
C LYS A 145 6.20 10.70 -13.67
N ARG A 146 5.99 9.71 -14.54
CA ARG A 146 6.27 9.83 -15.97
C ARG A 146 5.43 10.93 -16.62
N ALA A 147 4.14 11.02 -16.29
CA ALA A 147 3.26 12.06 -16.82
C ALA A 147 3.73 13.47 -16.43
N ILE A 148 4.14 13.65 -15.17
CA ILE A 148 4.74 14.91 -14.69
C ILE A 148 6.06 15.20 -15.42
N PHE A 149 6.95 14.21 -15.54
CA PHE A 149 8.24 14.40 -16.19
C PHE A 149 8.11 14.85 -17.66
N MET A 150 7.13 14.32 -18.39
CA MET A 150 6.85 14.74 -19.77
C MET A 150 6.42 16.22 -19.85
N GLN A 151 5.67 16.69 -18.86
CA GLN A 151 5.27 18.10 -18.75
C GLN A 151 6.47 18.99 -18.36
N ASP A 152 7.29 18.54 -17.42
CA ASP A 152 8.49 19.27 -16.97
C ASP A 152 9.49 19.47 -18.10
N GLU A 153 9.79 18.42 -18.87
CA GLU A 153 10.65 18.51 -20.06
C GLU A 153 10.11 19.53 -21.08
N PHE A 154 8.80 19.51 -21.30
CA PHE A 154 8.15 20.49 -22.17
C PHE A 154 8.33 21.92 -21.63
N PHE A 155 8.10 22.14 -20.34
CA PHE A 155 8.29 23.46 -19.74
C PHE A 155 9.73 23.95 -19.83
N ILE A 156 10.71 23.11 -19.49
CA ILE A 156 12.14 23.43 -19.53
C ILE A 156 12.58 23.83 -20.94
N GLN A 157 12.10 23.13 -21.96
CA GLN A 157 12.51 23.36 -23.34
C GLN A 157 11.83 24.57 -23.97
N ASN A 158 10.62 24.92 -23.52
CA ASN A 158 9.77 25.89 -24.22
C ASN A 158 9.53 27.18 -23.44
N TYR A 159 9.70 27.23 -22.12
CA TYR A 159 9.32 28.37 -21.29
C TYR A 159 10.42 28.81 -20.33
N ALA A 160 10.44 30.10 -20.00
CA ALA A 160 11.26 30.58 -18.90
C ALA A 160 10.55 30.25 -17.57
N MET A 161 11.17 29.42 -16.75
CA MET A 161 10.61 29.00 -15.46
C MET A 161 11.23 29.77 -14.28
N LYS A 162 10.52 29.82 -13.17
CA LYS A 162 10.99 30.29 -11.86
C LYS A 162 10.56 29.31 -10.76
N PRO A 163 11.25 29.28 -9.60
CA PRO A 163 10.79 28.53 -8.44
C PRO A 163 9.39 28.96 -7.99
N ALA A 164 8.58 28.02 -7.54
CA ALA A 164 7.27 28.23 -6.95
C ALA A 164 7.17 27.49 -5.60
N LYS A 165 5.97 27.42 -5.00
CA LYS A 165 5.82 26.89 -3.64
C LYS A 165 6.01 25.38 -3.61
N GLU A 166 5.43 24.68 -4.57
CA GLU A 166 5.47 23.22 -4.64
C GLU A 166 6.59 22.75 -5.58
N TRP A 167 6.77 23.41 -6.72
CA TRP A 167 7.76 23.09 -7.74
C TRP A 167 8.22 24.33 -8.51
N THR A 168 7.71 24.54 -9.72
CA THR A 168 8.11 25.63 -10.62
C THR A 168 6.89 26.28 -11.26
N THR A 169 7.05 27.47 -11.81
CA THR A 169 6.00 28.11 -12.61
C THR A 169 6.60 29.06 -13.64
N LEU A 170 5.74 29.65 -14.49
CA LEU A 170 6.16 30.59 -15.53
C LEU A 170 6.81 31.85 -14.93
N LYS A 171 7.93 32.26 -15.51
CA LYS A 171 8.68 33.45 -15.10
C LYS A 171 8.03 34.74 -15.59
N ASP A 172 7.61 34.80 -16.86
CA ASP A 172 6.96 35.96 -17.47
C ASP A 172 5.44 35.76 -17.57
N LEU A 173 4.70 36.47 -16.71
CA LEU A 173 3.25 36.37 -16.61
C LEU A 173 2.48 36.95 -17.81
N LYS A 174 3.09 37.81 -18.64
CA LYS A 174 2.37 38.48 -19.74
C LYS A 174 2.65 37.82 -21.08
N ALA A 175 3.92 37.55 -21.39
CA ALA A 175 4.30 36.99 -22.69
C ALA A 175 3.98 35.49 -22.79
N ASP A 176 4.30 34.71 -21.74
CA ASP A 176 4.16 33.26 -21.78
C ASP A 176 2.72 32.78 -21.54
N LEU A 177 1.88 33.61 -20.88
CA LEU A 177 0.49 33.26 -20.56
C LEU A 177 -0.38 33.11 -21.81
N THR A 178 -0.30 34.04 -22.75
CA THR A 178 -1.05 33.94 -24.01
C THR A 178 -0.58 32.73 -24.83
N ARG A 179 0.72 32.45 -24.81
CA ARG A 179 1.31 31.32 -25.51
C ARG A 179 0.84 30.00 -24.92
N ILE A 180 0.91 29.81 -23.61
CA ILE A 180 0.54 28.53 -22.97
C ILE A 180 -0.96 28.23 -23.09
N LYS A 181 -1.82 29.25 -23.00
CA LYS A 181 -3.28 29.10 -23.17
C LYS A 181 -3.70 28.56 -24.55
N SER A 182 -2.85 28.74 -25.55
CA SER A 182 -3.10 28.29 -26.93
C SER A 182 -2.18 27.15 -27.38
N ASP A 183 -1.33 26.64 -26.48
CA ASP A 183 -0.37 25.60 -26.81
C ASP A 183 -1.02 24.22 -26.83
N LYS A 184 -1.10 23.63 -28.03
CA LYS A 184 -1.71 22.30 -28.24
C LYS A 184 -0.93 21.18 -27.56
N THR A 185 0.39 21.31 -27.46
CA THR A 185 1.24 20.31 -26.82
C THR A 185 1.00 20.30 -25.32
N TYR A 186 0.93 21.49 -24.72
CA TYR A 186 0.56 21.64 -23.32
C TYR A 186 -0.82 21.04 -23.02
N MET A 187 -1.81 21.34 -23.86
CA MET A 187 -3.16 20.77 -23.74
C MET A 187 -3.15 19.24 -23.80
N ASN A 188 -2.35 18.63 -24.68
CA ASN A 188 -2.22 17.19 -24.75
C ASN A 188 -1.62 16.60 -23.45
N TYR A 189 -0.64 17.27 -22.84
CA TYR A 189 -0.10 16.85 -21.55
C TYR A 189 -1.13 16.96 -20.43
N LEU A 190 -1.93 18.02 -20.37
CA LEU A 190 -3.02 18.15 -19.39
C LEU A 190 -4.01 16.99 -19.50
N VAL A 191 -4.44 16.64 -20.73
CA VAL A 191 -5.35 15.51 -20.95
C VAL A 191 -4.72 14.18 -20.53
N PHE A 192 -3.44 13.96 -20.83
CA PHE A 192 -2.73 12.75 -20.43
C PHE A 192 -2.61 12.64 -18.90
N MET A 193 -2.16 13.70 -18.24
CA MET A 193 -2.08 13.76 -16.78
C MET A 193 -3.44 13.55 -16.12
N PHE A 194 -4.50 14.17 -16.64
CA PHE A 194 -5.86 13.96 -16.14
C PHE A 194 -6.24 12.48 -16.16
N LYS A 195 -5.94 11.76 -17.25
CA LYS A 195 -6.22 10.32 -17.36
C LYS A 195 -5.41 9.49 -16.38
N VAL A 196 -4.12 9.78 -16.23
CA VAL A 196 -3.26 9.05 -15.29
C VAL A 196 -3.71 9.29 -13.85
N LYS A 197 -3.97 10.54 -13.45
CA LYS A 197 -4.42 10.88 -12.11
C LYS A 197 -5.81 10.32 -11.79
N MET A 198 -6.73 10.29 -12.76
CA MET A 198 -8.02 9.61 -12.61
C MET A 198 -7.84 8.09 -12.42
N GLN A 199 -6.89 7.48 -13.12
CA GLN A 199 -6.59 6.05 -12.96
C GLN A 199 -5.99 5.75 -11.58
N VAL A 200 -5.11 6.62 -11.07
CA VAL A 200 -4.63 6.55 -9.67
C VAL A 200 -5.83 6.54 -8.71
N ASN A 201 -6.74 7.51 -8.84
CA ASN A 201 -7.92 7.60 -7.98
C ASN A 201 -8.78 6.32 -8.01
N ASP A 202 -9.13 5.82 -9.20
CA ASP A 202 -9.97 4.62 -9.34
C ASP A 202 -9.29 3.36 -8.78
N ARG A 203 -8.01 3.14 -9.14
CA ARG A 203 -7.30 1.90 -8.82
C ARG A 203 -6.90 1.83 -7.35
N TRP A 204 -6.43 2.95 -6.78
CA TRP A 204 -6.06 2.98 -5.37
C TRP A 204 -7.26 2.98 -4.44
N THR A 205 -8.41 3.53 -4.86
CA THR A 205 -9.67 3.37 -4.11
C THR A 205 -10.08 1.90 -4.03
N LYS A 206 -10.01 1.16 -5.15
CA LYS A 206 -10.27 -0.30 -5.16
C LYS A 206 -9.27 -1.07 -4.30
N LEU A 207 -8.00 -0.68 -4.33
CA LEU A 207 -6.98 -1.27 -3.47
C LEU A 207 -7.28 -1.04 -1.99
N ILE A 208 -7.70 0.17 -1.59
CA ILE A 208 -8.14 0.44 -0.22
C ILE A 208 -9.30 -0.48 0.19
N ASP A 209 -10.29 -0.68 -0.68
CA ASP A 209 -11.41 -1.58 -0.41
C ASP A 209 -10.94 -3.02 -0.20
N ASP A 210 -10.00 -3.48 -1.03
CA ASP A 210 -9.37 -4.80 -0.89
C ASP A 210 -8.58 -4.93 0.43
N ILE A 211 -7.81 -3.91 0.82
CA ILE A 211 -7.08 -3.89 2.10
C ILE A 211 -8.08 -3.95 3.27
N LYS A 212 -9.14 -3.12 3.23
CA LYS A 212 -10.18 -3.08 4.26
C LYS A 212 -10.88 -4.42 4.41
N LEU A 213 -11.12 -5.13 3.31
CA LEU A 213 -11.73 -6.47 3.33
C LEU A 213 -10.84 -7.47 4.06
N VAL A 214 -9.57 -7.60 3.66
CA VAL A 214 -8.63 -8.55 4.29
C VAL A 214 -8.39 -8.20 5.75
N LYS A 215 -8.18 -6.91 6.05
CA LYS A 215 -8.00 -6.42 7.42
C LYS A 215 -9.20 -6.77 8.31
N ARG A 216 -10.43 -6.59 7.82
CA ARG A 216 -11.63 -6.93 8.58
C ARG A 216 -11.70 -8.41 8.93
N GLU A 217 -11.32 -9.28 8.01
CA GLU A 217 -11.25 -10.73 8.26
C GLU A 217 -10.20 -11.06 9.33
N ILE A 218 -9.00 -10.44 9.24
CA ILE A 218 -7.95 -10.55 10.27
C ILE A 218 -8.48 -10.11 11.65
N ASP A 219 -9.11 -8.94 11.73
CA ASP A 219 -9.60 -8.36 12.98
C ASP A 219 -10.70 -9.23 13.62
N LEU A 220 -11.59 -9.82 12.82
CA LEU A 220 -12.62 -10.75 13.30
C LEU A 220 -12.03 -12.05 13.84
N THR A 221 -10.99 -12.59 13.17
CA THR A 221 -10.30 -13.80 13.63
C THR A 221 -9.57 -13.55 14.95
N ASN A 222 -8.92 -12.39 15.09
CA ASN A 222 -8.30 -11.98 16.35
C ASN A 222 -9.32 -11.89 17.51
N GLN A 223 -10.51 -11.33 17.26
CA GLN A 223 -11.53 -11.19 18.30
C GLN A 223 -12.07 -12.54 18.79
N LYS A 224 -12.29 -13.50 17.89
CA LYS A 224 -12.77 -14.85 18.25
C LYS A 224 -11.80 -15.62 19.15
N ASN A 225 -10.50 -15.36 19.01
CA ASN A 225 -9.45 -16.04 19.77
C ASN A 225 -9.10 -15.34 21.10
N THR A 226 -9.74 -14.19 21.40
CA THR A 226 -9.55 -13.43 22.65
C THR A 226 -10.66 -13.71 23.68
N ILE A 227 -11.69 -14.48 23.30
CA ILE A 227 -12.82 -14.93 24.14
C ILE A 227 -12.58 -16.39 24.56
#